data_AF-A0A835EBW9-F1
#
_entry.id   AF-A0A835EBW9-F1
#
_cell.length_a   1.000
_cell.length_b   1.000
_cell.length_c   1.000
_cell.angle_alpha   90.00
_cell.angle_beta   90.00
_cell.angle_gamma   90.00
#
_symmetry.space_group_name_H-M   'P 1'
#
loop_
_entity.id
_entity.type
_entity.pdbx_description
1 polymer ?
#
loop_
_entity_poly.entity_id
_entity_poly.type
_entity_poly.pdbx_seq_one_letter_code
_entity_poly.pdbx_strand_id
1 'polypeptide(L)'
;MALEHYNTTNQGDEHELVEAVESNAFVFNGVWIHANFLAKPIADSSCDVPNYFFAELKSDYTGFYCLSCVKMDLGEPRKLGGCGLCPRQIMHPVDGGYRGAKPFNDSPTTERCAFTF
;
A
#
# COMPACT_ATOMS: atom_id res chain seq x y z
N MET A 1 3.83 -14.78 -1.83
CA MET A 1 2.70 -14.33 -1.00
C MET A 1 1.99 -13.09 -1.55
N ALA A 2 2.40 -11.84 -1.30
CA ALA A 2 1.60 -10.67 -1.71
C ALA A 2 1.56 -10.45 -3.24
N LEU A 3 2.72 -10.42 -3.89
CA LEU A 3 2.80 -10.30 -5.36
C LEU A 3 2.19 -11.51 -6.07
N GLU A 4 2.40 -12.70 -5.52
CA GLU A 4 1.77 -13.93 -6.01
C GLU A 4 0.23 -13.88 -5.92
N HIS A 5 -0.31 -13.34 -4.81
CA HIS A 5 -1.73 -13.10 -4.65
C HIS A 5 -2.26 -12.11 -5.70
N TYR A 6 -1.50 -11.04 -5.98
CA TYR A 6 -1.82 -10.10 -7.05
C TYR A 6 -1.85 -10.78 -8.42
N ASN A 7 -0.79 -11.49 -8.81
CA ASN A 7 -0.67 -12.14 -10.11
C ASN A 7 -1.76 -13.21 -10.31
N THR A 8 -2.10 -13.97 -9.27
CA THR A 8 -3.18 -14.97 -9.32
C THR A 8 -4.54 -14.33 -9.59
N THR A 9 -4.76 -13.12 -9.08
CA THR A 9 -6.05 -12.39 -9.19
C THR A 9 -6.13 -11.54 -10.46
N ASN A 10 -4.99 -11.14 -11.04
CA ASN A 10 -4.89 -10.24 -12.19
C ASN A 10 -4.16 -10.91 -13.36
N GLN A 11 -4.74 -12.00 -13.88
CA GLN A 11 -4.18 -12.72 -15.02
C GLN A 11 -4.04 -11.81 -16.25
N GLY A 12 -2.87 -11.82 -16.89
CA GLY A 12 -2.52 -10.92 -17.99
C GLY A 12 -1.87 -9.58 -17.59
N ASP A 13 -1.75 -9.29 -16.28
CA ASP A 13 -0.97 -8.16 -15.73
C ASP A 13 0.00 -8.70 -14.66
N GLU A 14 0.64 -9.83 -14.91
CA GLU A 14 1.56 -10.45 -13.96
C GLU A 14 2.88 -9.67 -13.87
N HIS A 15 3.40 -9.56 -12.66
CA HIS A 15 4.66 -8.86 -12.39
C HIS A 15 5.65 -9.73 -11.64
N GLU A 16 6.94 -9.44 -11.81
CA GLU A 16 8.03 -9.99 -11.01
C GLU A 16 8.60 -8.94 -10.05
N LEU A 17 8.98 -9.39 -8.85
CA LEU A 17 9.52 -8.52 -7.80
C LEU A 17 10.87 -7.94 -8.24
N VAL A 18 11.03 -6.63 -8.08
CA VAL A 18 12.29 -5.92 -8.33
C VAL A 18 12.98 -5.62 -7.01
N GLU A 19 12.30 -4.93 -6.10
CA GLU A 19 12.91 -4.42 -4.86
C GLU A 19 11.87 -4.24 -3.76
N ALA A 20 12.23 -4.57 -2.51
CA ALA A 20 11.47 -4.17 -1.33
C ALA A 20 11.87 -2.74 -0.93
N VAL A 21 10.89 -1.84 -0.81
CA VAL A 21 11.16 -0.40 -0.62
C VAL A 21 11.08 -0.02 0.85
N GLU A 22 9.94 -0.28 1.48
CA GLU A 22 9.70 0.09 2.89
C GLU A 22 8.66 -0.84 3.50
N SER A 23 8.74 -1.06 4.81
CA SER A 23 7.72 -1.82 5.53
C SER A 23 7.54 -1.33 6.96
N ASN A 24 6.33 -1.50 7.48
CA ASN A 24 6.03 -1.22 8.88
C ASN A 24 5.18 -2.36 9.44
N ALA A 25 5.57 -2.85 10.61
CA ALA A 25 4.83 -3.85 11.35
C ALA A 25 4.24 -3.21 12.60
N PHE A 26 2.97 -3.49 12.89
CA PHE A 26 2.29 -3.01 14.10
C PHE A 26 1.31 -4.05 14.62
N VAL A 27 0.99 -3.95 15.91
CA VAL A 27 0.09 -4.90 16.59
C VAL A 27 -1.26 -4.25 16.81
N PHE A 28 -2.31 -4.82 16.22
CA PHE A 28 -3.70 -4.43 16.41
C PHE A 28 -4.62 -5.63 16.17
N ASN A 29 -5.04 -6.33 17.24
CA ASN A 29 -5.78 -7.60 17.13
C ASN A 29 -5.08 -8.63 16.20
N GLY A 30 -3.75 -8.76 16.37
CA GLY A 30 -2.86 -9.52 15.50
C GLY A 30 -1.70 -8.66 15.00
N VAL A 31 -0.70 -9.29 14.38
CA VAL A 31 0.40 -8.58 13.73
C VAL A 31 -0.04 -8.18 12.33
N TRP A 32 0.11 -6.91 12.00
CA TRP A 32 -0.12 -6.36 10.67
C TRP A 32 1.20 -5.91 10.08
N ILE A 33 1.35 -6.09 8.77
CA ILE A 33 2.48 -5.58 8.00
C ILE A 33 1.94 -4.82 6.80
N HIS A 34 2.34 -3.56 6.69
CA HIS A 34 2.18 -2.77 5.48
C HIS A 34 3.53 -2.64 4.80
N ALA A 35 3.60 -2.90 3.50
CA ALA A 35 4.84 -2.84 2.75
C ALA A 35 4.65 -2.20 1.39
N ASN A 36 5.64 -1.43 0.96
CA ASN A 36 5.80 -1.06 -0.44
C ASN A 36 6.96 -1.81 -1.07
N PHE A 37 6.79 -2.14 -2.34
CA PHE A 37 7.81 -2.78 -3.15
C PHE A 37 7.64 -2.35 -4.61
N LEU A 38 8.69 -2.53 -5.39
CA LEU A 38 8.69 -2.36 -6.83
C LEU A 38 8.54 -3.71 -7.51
N ALA A 39 7.70 -3.78 -8.53
CA ALA A 39 7.60 -4.94 -9.39
C ALA A 39 7.41 -4.50 -10.84
N LYS A 40 7.94 -5.29 -11.78
CA LYS A 40 7.87 -5.00 -13.22
C LYS A 40 7.04 -6.07 -13.95
N PRO A 41 6.35 -5.71 -15.04
CA PRO A 41 5.60 -6.68 -15.83
C PRO A 41 6.47 -7.86 -16.30
N ILE A 42 5.91 -9.07 -16.33
CA ILE A 42 6.59 -10.27 -16.86
C ILE A 42 6.50 -10.33 -18.39
N ALA A 43 5.37 -9.87 -18.94
CA ALA A 43 5.15 -9.79 -20.38
C ALA A 43 5.44 -8.35 -20.87
N ASP A 44 6.24 -8.29 -21.93
CA ASP A 44 6.66 -7.12 -22.70
C ASP A 44 7.79 -6.25 -22.12
N SER A 45 8.89 -6.23 -22.89
CA SER A 45 9.90 -5.18 -22.95
C SER A 45 10.83 -5.02 -21.73
N SER A 46 12.15 -5.14 -21.95
CA SER A 46 13.17 -4.81 -20.93
C SER A 46 13.24 -3.30 -20.61
N CYS A 47 12.35 -2.50 -21.18
CA CYS A 47 12.27 -1.06 -21.00
C CYS A 47 11.13 -0.63 -20.07
N ASP A 48 10.34 -1.57 -19.55
CA ASP A 48 9.21 -1.24 -18.71
C ASP A 48 9.66 -0.82 -17.31
N VAL A 49 9.25 0.38 -16.92
CA VAL A 49 9.58 0.98 -15.63
C VAL A 49 8.86 0.21 -14.52
N PRO A 50 9.55 -0.18 -13.42
CA PRO A 50 8.90 -0.84 -12.30
C PRO A 50 7.76 0.01 -11.73
N ASN A 51 6.64 -0.65 -11.41
CA ASN A 51 5.51 -0.03 -10.75
C ASN A 51 5.66 -0.19 -9.23
N TYR A 52 5.18 0.81 -8.50
CA TYR A 52 5.02 0.69 -7.05
C TYR A 52 3.84 -0.19 -6.70
N PHE A 53 3.99 -0.97 -5.65
CA PHE A 53 2.93 -1.76 -5.06
C PHE A 53 2.79 -1.44 -3.59
N PHE A 54 1.58 -1.62 -3.08
CA PHE A 54 1.28 -1.66 -1.65
C PHE A 54 0.73 -3.04 -1.30
N ALA A 55 1.27 -3.64 -0.24
CA ALA A 55 0.76 -4.88 0.33
C ALA A 55 0.37 -4.70 1.80
N GLU A 56 -0.77 -5.27 2.14
CA GLU A 56 -1.28 -5.40 3.50
C GLU A 56 -1.33 -6.89 3.85
N LEU A 57 -0.59 -7.27 4.88
CA LEU A 57 -0.55 -8.63 5.40
C LEU A 57 -1.00 -8.63 6.86
N LYS A 58 -1.64 -9.72 7.25
CA LYS A 58 -2.02 -9.99 8.63
C LYS A 58 -1.50 -11.36 9.06
N SER A 59 -1.13 -11.47 10.31
CA SER A 59 -0.77 -12.72 10.96
C SER A 59 -1.87 -13.18 11.90
N ASP A 60 -2.15 -14.48 11.89
CA ASP A 60 -2.88 -15.18 12.94
C ASP A 60 -2.09 -16.40 13.44
N TYR A 61 -2.75 -17.33 14.14
CA TYR A 61 -2.12 -18.55 14.67
C TYR A 61 -1.56 -19.49 13.59
N THR A 62 -1.93 -19.31 12.33
CA THR A 62 -1.50 -20.13 11.18
C THR A 62 -0.37 -19.49 10.37
N GLY A 63 -0.04 -18.23 10.64
CA GLY A 63 1.03 -17.48 9.98
C GLY A 63 0.52 -16.22 9.28
N PHE A 64 1.33 -15.68 8.37
CA PHE A 64 0.98 -14.49 7.59
C PHE A 64 0.16 -14.85 6.35
N TYR A 65 -0.83 -14.02 6.05
CA TYR A 65 -1.57 -14.05 4.80
C TYR A 65 -1.73 -12.64 4.24
N CYS A 66 -1.82 -12.55 2.91
CA CYS A 66 -2.05 -11.30 2.21
C CYS A 66 -3.54 -10.96 2.25
N LEU A 67 -3.88 -9.79 2.78
CA LEU A 67 -5.24 -9.24 2.74
C LEU A 67 -5.47 -8.42 1.47
N SER A 68 -4.46 -7.66 1.06
CA SER A 68 -4.52 -6.82 -0.12
C SER A 68 -3.14 -6.65 -0.71
N CYS A 69 -3.06 -6.67 -2.04
CA CYS A 69 -1.89 -6.27 -2.80
C CYS A 69 -2.39 -5.46 -3.99
N VAL A 70 -1.93 -4.23 -4.12
CA VAL A 70 -2.41 -3.28 -5.14
C VAL A 70 -1.23 -2.67 -5.87
N LYS A 71 -1.35 -2.61 -7.20
CA LYS A 71 -0.48 -1.82 -8.07
C LYS A 71 -0.86 -0.34 -7.91
N MET A 72 0.13 0.51 -7.71
CA MET A 72 -0.05 1.95 -7.47
C MET A 72 0.14 2.72 -8.78
N ASP A 73 -0.80 3.60 -9.09
CA ASP A 73 -0.69 4.48 -10.25
C ASP A 73 0.36 5.56 -10.02
N LEU A 74 1.38 5.61 -10.89
CA LEU A 74 2.46 6.61 -10.83
C LEU A 74 1.97 8.06 -11.07
N GLY A 75 0.74 8.23 -11.59
CA GLY A 75 0.19 9.50 -12.06
C GLY A 75 -0.55 10.35 -11.03
N GLU A 76 -0.99 9.79 -9.90
CA GLU A 76 -1.76 10.55 -8.91
C GLU A 76 -1.17 10.43 -7.49
N PRO A 77 -0.19 11.29 -7.14
CA PRO A 77 0.32 11.39 -5.78
C PRO A 77 -0.64 12.22 -4.92
N ARG A 78 -1.95 11.97 -4.96
CA ARG A 78 -2.94 12.93 -4.42
C ARG A 78 -4.14 12.28 -3.78
N LYS A 79 -3.86 11.53 -2.72
CA LYS A 79 -4.55 11.54 -1.42
C LYS A 79 -4.01 10.36 -0.63
N LEU A 80 -2.88 10.57 0.05
CA LEU A 80 -2.36 9.64 1.03
C LEU A 80 -3.31 9.65 2.24
N GLY A 81 -4.46 8.99 2.11
CA GLY A 81 -5.33 8.63 3.25
C GLY A 81 -4.63 7.55 4.06
N GLY A 82 -3.56 7.94 4.74
CA GLY A 82 -2.56 7.03 5.27
C GLY A 82 -3.02 6.29 6.52
N CYS A 83 -2.51 5.07 6.67
CA CYS A 83 -2.55 4.37 7.95
C CYS A 83 -1.83 5.23 9.01
N GLY A 84 -2.53 5.64 10.07
CA GLY A 84 -1.95 6.48 11.14
C GLY A 84 -0.82 5.83 11.95
N LEU A 85 -0.55 4.54 11.71
CA LEU A 85 0.54 3.78 12.34
C LEU A 85 1.76 3.63 11.44
N CYS A 86 1.63 3.91 10.14
CA CYS A 86 2.73 3.82 9.20
C CYS A 86 3.55 5.11 9.17
N PRO A 87 4.87 5.00 8.98
CA PRO A 87 5.70 6.15 8.69
C PRO A 87 5.32 6.74 7.31
N ARG A 88 5.58 8.03 7.09
CA ARG A 88 5.16 8.77 5.88
C ARG A 88 5.74 8.23 4.58
N GLN A 89 6.79 7.42 4.68
CA GLN A 89 7.49 6.77 3.57
C GLN A 89 6.67 5.62 2.97
N ILE A 90 5.75 5.04 3.72
CA ILE A 90 4.85 4.01 3.20
C ILE A 90 3.68 4.70 2.51
N MET A 91 3.58 4.47 1.20
CA MET A 91 2.52 4.94 0.33
C MET A 91 1.33 3.98 0.40
N HIS A 92 0.17 4.50 0.84
CA HIS A 92 -1.11 3.79 0.86
C HIS A 92 -1.95 4.13 -0.37
N PRO A 93 -2.81 3.20 -0.84
CA PRO A 93 -3.84 3.53 -1.82
C PRO A 93 -4.83 4.57 -1.26
N VAL A 94 -5.39 5.39 -2.15
CA VAL A 94 -6.23 6.57 -1.82
C VAL A 94 -7.47 6.23 -0.98
N ASP A 95 -8.04 5.05 -1.16
CA ASP A 95 -9.24 4.61 -0.45
C ASP A 95 -8.97 4.00 0.93
N GLY A 96 -7.70 3.96 1.37
CA GLY A 96 -7.30 3.24 2.57
C GLY A 96 -7.35 1.71 2.37
N GLY A 97 -6.52 0.98 3.11
CA GLY A 97 -6.44 -0.48 3.04
C GLY A 97 -7.79 -1.16 3.29
N TYR A 98 -8.05 -2.22 2.52
CA TYR A 98 -9.28 -3.04 2.37
C TYR A 98 -10.55 -2.36 1.82
N ARG A 99 -11.22 -3.02 0.85
CA ARG A 99 -12.56 -2.67 0.35
C ARG A 99 -13.56 -2.64 1.52
N GLY A 100 -13.81 -1.46 2.08
CA GLY A 100 -14.70 -1.26 3.22
C GLY A 100 -14.11 -0.48 4.38
N ALA A 101 -12.80 -0.17 4.36
CA ALA A 101 -12.28 0.85 5.26
C ALA A 101 -12.96 2.17 4.96
N LYS A 102 -13.58 2.76 5.98
CA LYS A 102 -14.00 4.15 5.84
C LYS A 102 -12.72 4.98 5.71
N PRO A 103 -12.65 5.90 4.75
CA PRO A 103 -11.59 6.89 4.75
C PRO A 103 -11.56 7.53 6.14
N PHE A 104 -10.35 7.78 6.65
CA PHE A 104 -10.22 8.53 7.89
C PHE A 104 -10.96 9.85 7.67
N ASN A 105 -12.08 10.08 8.35
CA ASN A 105 -12.70 11.39 8.35
C ASN A 105 -11.63 12.30 8.95
N ASP A 106 -11.10 13.22 8.15
CA ASP A 106 -10.39 14.37 8.68
C ASP A 106 -11.31 14.95 9.76
N SER A 107 -10.92 14.74 11.03
CA SER A 107 -11.48 15.59 12.08
C SER A 107 -11.17 17.00 11.62
N PRO A 108 -12.15 17.92 11.62
CA PRO A 108 -11.91 19.27 11.16
C PRO A 108 -10.66 19.76 11.86
N THR A 109 -9.63 20.04 11.06
CA THR A 109 -8.46 20.79 11.48
C THR A 109 -8.99 21.90 12.33
N THR A 110 -8.72 21.85 13.63
CA THR A 110 -8.99 22.99 14.50
C THR A 110 -8.26 24.15 13.84
N GLU A 111 -9.03 25.06 13.26
CA GLU A 111 -8.52 26.30 12.69
C GLU A 111 -7.69 26.98 13.78
N ARG A 112 -6.38 26.88 13.68
CA ARG A 112 -5.52 27.94 14.17
C ARG A 112 -5.29 28.89 13.00
N CYS A 113 -6.29 29.75 12.78
CA CYS A 113 -6.02 31.13 12.38
C CYS A 113 -4.93 31.68 13.32
N ALA A 114 -3.94 32.49 12.92
CA ALA A 114 -3.62 33.14 11.67
C ALA A 114 -2.11 33.53 11.74
N PHE A 115 -1.48 33.77 10.59
CA PHE A 115 -0.29 34.62 10.53
C PHE A 115 -0.75 36.08 10.48
N THR A 116 -0.14 36.99 11.25
CA THR A 116 0.36 38.28 10.72
C THR A 116 1.28 39.05 11.68
N PHE A 117 2.41 39.49 11.09
CA PHE A 117 3.49 40.41 11.49
C PHE A 117 4.38 40.08 12.70
#